data_AF-A0A971V9N2-F1
#
_entry.id   AF-A0A971V9N2-F1
#
_cell.length_a   1.000
_cell.length_b   1.000
_cell.length_c   1.000
_cell.angle_alpha   90.00
_cell.angle_beta   90.00
_cell.angle_gamma   90.00
#
_symmetry.space_group_name_H-M   'P 1'
#
loop_
_entity.id
_entity.type
_entity.pdbx_description
1 polymer ?
#
loop_
_entity_poly.entity_id
_entity_poly.type
_entity_poly.pdbx_seq_one_letter_code
_entity_poly.pdbx_strand_id
1 'polypeptide(L)' 'MGLVREIHNLREKLHEIILMNQADSEQVLCSEPVLKCSEELDRLIELYYAQYGKA' A
#
# COMPACT_ATOMS: atom_id res chain seq x y z
N MET A 1 -9.44 -14.61 -0.36
CA MET A 1 -8.09 -14.59 -0.97
C MET A 1 -7.08 -14.56 0.17
N GLY A 2 -5.81 -14.95 -0.05
CA GLY A 2 -4.83 -14.98 1.03
C GLY A 2 -4.33 -13.57 1.37
N LEU A 3 -4.21 -13.22 2.65
CA LEU A 3 -3.81 -11.89 3.13
C LEU A 3 -2.50 -11.39 2.50
N VAL A 4 -1.52 -12.28 2.31
CA VAL A 4 -0.25 -11.97 1.63
C VAL A 4 -0.47 -11.53 0.17
N ARG A 5 -1.42 -12.14 -0.53
CA ARG A 5 -1.77 -11.77 -1.91
C ARG A 5 -2.45 -10.41 -1.96
N GLU A 6 -3.29 -10.09 -0.98
CA GLU A 6 -3.93 -8.78 -0.88
C GLU A 6 -2.90 -7.67 -0.61
N ILE A 7 -1.95 -7.91 0.30
CA ILE A 7 -0.80 -7.02 0.53
C ILE A 7 0.00 -6.82 -0.76
N HIS A 8 0.29 -7.90 -1.49
CA HIS A 8 1.05 -7.82 -2.74
C HIS A 8 0.33 -6.98 -3.79
N ASN A 9 -0.96 -7.25 -4.04
CA ASN A 9 -1.76 -6.52 -5.02
C ASN A 9 -1.84 -5.03 -4.66
N LEU A 10 -2.02 -4.71 -3.37
CA LEU A 10 -2.11 -3.32 -2.93
C LEU A 10 -0.76 -2.59 -3.06
N ARG A 11 0.36 -3.29 -2.85
CA ARG A 11 1.70 -2.76 -3.09
C ARG A 11 1.94 -2.44 -4.56
N GLU A 12 1.51 -3.31 -5.47
CA GLU A 12 1.59 -3.07 -6.91
C GLU A 12 0.76 -1.86 -7.31
N LYS A 13 -0.48 -1.77 -6.81
CA LYS A 13 -1.36 -0.63 -7.04
C LYS A 13 -0.77 0.70 -6.53
N LEU A 14 -0.17 0.70 -5.33
CA LEU A 14 0.51 1.87 -4.78
C LEU A 14 1.68 2.31 -5.68
N HIS A 15 2.45 1.35 -6.19
CA HIS A 15 3.54 1.62 -7.12
C HIS A 15 3.05 2.23 -8.43
N GLU A 16 1.97 1.70 -9.02
CA GLU A 16 1.35 2.27 -10.22
C GLU A 16 0.86 3.70 -10.01
N ILE A 17 0.20 3.98 -8.89
CA ILE A 17 -0.27 5.34 -8.54
C ILE A 17 0.91 6.30 -8.43
N ILE A 18 2.01 5.89 -7.80
CA ILE A 18 3.22 6.72 -7.69
C ILE A 18 3.82 6.96 -9.08
N LEU A 19 3.96 5.93 -9.91
CA LEU A 19 4.50 6.06 -11.26
C LEU A 19 3.66 6.96 -12.17
N MET A 20 2.33 6.83 -12.12
CA MET A 20 1.43 7.67 -12.92
C MET A 20 1.51 9.14 -12.51
N ASN A 21 1.66 9.42 -11.22
CA ASN A 21 1.69 10.78 -10.71
C ASN A 21 3.10 11.42 -10.81
N GLN A 22 4.18 10.64 -10.91
CA GLN A 22 5.57 11.13 -11.08
C GLN A 22 5.76 12.02 -12.32
N ALA A 23 4.86 11.93 -13.32
CA ALA A 23 4.89 12.79 -14.49
C ALA A 23 4.48 14.25 -14.22
N ASP A 24 3.78 14.54 -13.11
CA ASP A 24 3.06 15.81 -12.92
C ASP A 24 3.57 16.73 -11.79
N SER A 25 4.38 16.28 -10.81
CA SER A 25 4.95 17.19 -9.78
C SER A 25 5.90 16.56 -8.75
N GLU A 26 6.61 17.40 -7.98
CA GLU A 26 7.51 16.99 -6.89
C GLU A 26 6.78 16.46 -5.62
N GLN A 27 5.45 16.57 -5.50
CA GLN A 27 4.67 16.21 -4.28
C GLN A 27 3.89 14.89 -4.36
N VAL A 28 4.19 14.04 -5.34
CA VAL A 28 3.44 12.81 -5.67
C VAL A 28 3.27 11.86 -4.49
N LEU A 29 4.30 11.76 -3.66
CA LEU A 29 4.32 10.86 -2.50
C LEU A 29 3.38 11.30 -1.37
N CYS A 30 2.92 12.56 -1.37
CA CYS A 30 1.97 13.09 -0.40
C CYS A 30 0.56 13.26 -0.98
N SER A 31 0.32 12.77 -2.19
CA SER A 31 -1.01 12.85 -2.80
C SER A 31 -2.01 12.01 -2.00
N GLU A 32 -3.25 12.49 -1.89
CA GLU A 32 -4.35 11.78 -1.23
C GLU A 32 -4.51 10.31 -1.65
N PRO A 33 -4.40 9.91 -2.95
CA PRO A 33 -4.48 8.50 -3.34
C PRO A 33 -3.30 7.67 -2.82
N VAL A 34 -2.09 8.23 -2.76
CA VAL A 34 -0.91 7.54 -2.20
C VAL A 34 -1.07 7.35 -0.69
N LEU A 35 -1.52 8.39 0.02
CA LEU A 35 -1.76 8.31 1.47
C LEU A 35 -2.81 7.24 1.81
N LYS A 36 -3.99 7.28 1.18
CA LYS A 36 -5.06 6.29 1.42
C LYS A 36 -4.60 4.86 1.16
N CYS A 37 -3.88 4.66 0.05
CA CYS A 37 -3.40 3.32 -0.31
C CYS A 37 -2.27 2.84 0.62
N SER A 38 -1.49 3.77 1.19
CA SER A 38 -0.47 3.45 2.20
C SER A 38 -1.09 3.07 3.55
N GLU A 39 -2.09 3.82 4.02
CA GLU A 39 -2.83 3.50 5.25
C GLU A 39 -3.52 2.13 5.18
N GLU A 40 -4.08 1.80 4.01
CA GLU A 40 -4.70 0.48 3.79
C GLU A 40 -3.66 -0.64 3.79
N LEU A 41 -2.47 -0.40 3.24
CA LEU A 41 -1.36 -1.35 3.27
C LEU A 41 -0.88 -1.61 4.70
N ASP A 42 -0.72 -0.56 5.50
CA ASP A 42 -0.32 -0.66 6.91
C ASP A 42 -1.31 -1.52 7.71
N ARG A 43 -2.61 -1.32 7.52
CA ARG A 43 -3.65 -2.15 8.16
C ARG A 43 -3.56 -3.61 7.78
N LEU A 44 -3.30 -3.93 6.51
CA LEU A 44 -3.14 -5.32 6.07
C LEU A 44 -1.88 -5.96 6.66
N ILE A 45 -0.80 -5.19 6.79
CA ILE A 45 0.44 -5.63 7.42
C ILE A 45 0.22 -5.89 8.92
N GLU A 46 -0.48 -5.00 9.63
CA GLU A 46 -0.86 -5.19 11.03
C GLU A 46 -1.73 -6.46 11.21
N LEU A 47 -2.72 -6.66 10.33
CA LEU A 47 -3.54 -7.87 10.33
C LEU A 47 -2.69 -9.13 10.08
N TYR A 48 -1.68 -9.04 9.23
CA TYR A 48 -0.77 -10.14 8.97
C TYR A 48 0.06 -10.48 10.20
N TYR A 49 0.62 -9.48 10.87
CA TYR A 49 1.32 -9.70 12.13
C TYR A 49 0.40 -10.18 13.26
N ALA A 50 -0.85 -9.74 13.32
CA ALA A 50 -1.80 -10.24 14.32
C ALA A 50 -2.16 -11.73 14.11
N GLN A 51 -2.24 -12.18 12.85
CA GLN A 51 -2.59 -13.56 12.51
C GLN A 51 -1.39 -14.52 12.54
N TYR A 52 -0.23 -14.07 12.06
CA TYR A 52 0.95 -14.91 11.83
C TYR A 52 2.17 -14.50 12.66
N GLY A 53 2.16 -13.30 13.25
CA GLY A 53 3.25 -12.75 14.05
C GLY A 53 3.24 -13.18 15.52
N LYS A 54 2.50 -14.23 15.90
CA LYS A 54 2.73 -14.92 17.18
C LYS A 54 4.04 -15.71 17.08
N ALA A 55 5.13 -15.05 17.44
CA ALA A 55 6.32 -15.71 17.98
C ALA A 55 6.05 -16.18 19.42
#